data_AF-A0AAV2QAE4-F1
#
_entry.id   AF-A0AAV2QAE4-F1
#
_cell.length_a   1.000
_cell.length_b   1.000
_cell.length_c   1.000
_cell.angle_alpha   90.00
_cell.angle_beta   90.00
_cell.angle_gamma   90.00
#
_symmetry.space_group_name_H-M   'P 1'
#
loop_
_entity.id
_entity.type
_entity.pdbx_description
1 polymer ?
#
loop_
_entity_poly.entity_id
_entity_poly.type
_entity_poly.pdbx_seq_one_letter_code
_entity_poly.pdbx_strand_id
1 'polypeptide(L)'
;MGLGEAGLGVGYGKMGSGKGRGSMDEYVEVLQYVIYVFNSIFFLAASGIFAVGLWIRFDKDTDQFVSGLGMNFYWTGTSIIMAGAALVMLTSFMACCGAYFRNTCMILIYKAMTVVTFIMLLGGASYVLDHGLEGSKIYPWLQETIRNQIHRYQWDVAARRNVDILQEYIGCCGGYSSGDYDAIHLPHPDTCRNQITGNEYGDSCAEVFSWYLEVRSGWISGLALSLCFLQCFSMVFAFCMYRGLKDMRK
;
A
#
# COMPACT_ATOMS: atom_id res chain seq x y z
N MET A 1 -36.85 42.78 19.63
CA MET A 1 -37.17 41.39 19.27
C MET A 1 -37.69 41.43 17.85
N GLY A 2 -37.07 40.93 16.79
CA GLY A 2 -35.84 40.18 16.56
C GLY A 2 -35.92 39.74 15.09
N LEU A 3 -34.81 39.91 14.34
CA LEU A 3 -34.34 39.11 13.19
C LEU A 3 -35.26 39.07 11.94
N GLY A 4 -34.88 39.50 10.74
CA GLY A 4 -33.56 39.51 10.10
C GLY A 4 -33.40 38.29 9.21
N GLU A 5 -34.15 38.18 8.11
CA GLU A 5 -33.92 37.18 7.07
C GLU A 5 -32.94 37.73 6.02
N ALA A 6 -31.70 37.26 6.08
CA ALA A 6 -30.68 37.52 5.08
C ALA A 6 -30.88 36.55 3.90
N GLY A 7 -31.14 37.12 2.73
CA GLY A 7 -31.24 36.39 1.48
C GLY A 7 -29.90 35.82 1.01
N LEU A 8 -29.93 34.58 0.54
CA LEU A 8 -28.89 33.96 -0.29
C LEU A 8 -29.47 33.70 -1.69
N GLY A 9 -29.76 34.79 -2.39
CA GLY A 9 -29.89 34.78 -3.84
C GLY A 9 -28.49 34.97 -4.43
N VAL A 10 -27.87 33.87 -4.88
CA VAL A 10 -26.62 33.94 -5.65
C VAL A 10 -26.95 34.58 -7.00
N GLY A 11 -26.76 35.89 -7.07
CA GLY A 11 -26.99 36.69 -8.27
C GLY A 11 -25.93 36.40 -9.33
N TYR A 12 -26.33 35.72 -10.40
CA TYR A 12 -25.59 35.72 -11.66
C TYR A 12 -25.71 37.12 -12.31
N GLY A 13 -24.80 38.01 -11.93
CA GLY A 13 -24.62 39.30 -12.59
C GLY A 13 -23.95 39.12 -13.96
N LYS A 14 -24.75 39.10 -15.03
CA LYS A 14 -24.26 39.31 -16.39
C LYS A 14 -23.73 40.74 -16.52
N MET A 15 -22.44 40.90 -16.82
CA MET A 15 -21.92 42.09 -17.47
C MET A 15 -20.96 41.68 -18.59
N GLY A 16 -21.41 41.90 -19.82
CA GLY A 16 -20.65 41.61 -21.03
C GLY A 16 -19.54 42.64 -21.23
N SER A 17 -18.30 42.16 -21.27
CA SER A 17 -17.26 42.60 -22.19
C SER A 17 -16.13 41.55 -22.19
N GLY A 18 -15.97 40.84 -23.30
CA GLY A 18 -14.88 39.88 -23.50
C GLY A 18 -15.37 38.46 -23.81
N LYS A 19 -15.66 38.17 -25.08
CA LYS A 19 -15.98 36.83 -25.60
C LYS A 19 -14.91 35.77 -25.22
N GLY A 20 -13.68 36.19 -24.90
CA GLY A 20 -12.61 35.31 -24.38
C GLY A 20 -12.57 35.11 -22.87
N ARG A 21 -13.11 36.02 -22.04
CA ARG A 21 -13.03 35.94 -20.57
C ARG A 21 -14.11 35.02 -20.00
N GLY A 22 -15.32 35.07 -20.55
CA GLY A 22 -16.40 34.15 -20.16
C GLY A 22 -16.13 32.68 -20.53
N SER A 23 -15.49 32.43 -21.67
CA SER A 23 -15.10 31.07 -22.05
C SER A 23 -14.04 30.49 -21.12
N MET A 24 -13.06 31.31 -20.69
CA MET A 24 -12.00 30.88 -19.77
C MET A 24 -12.52 30.51 -18.39
N ASP A 25 -13.51 31.24 -17.86
CA ASP A 25 -14.16 30.89 -16.59
C ASP A 25 -14.92 29.56 -16.68
N GLU A 26 -15.66 29.33 -17.76
CA GLU A 26 -16.35 28.06 -18.03
C GLU A 26 -15.37 26.87 -18.13
N TYR A 27 -14.23 27.05 -18.81
CA TYR A 27 -13.17 26.02 -18.84
C TYR A 27 -12.59 25.72 -17.45
N VAL A 28 -12.39 26.75 -16.62
CA VAL A 28 -11.85 26.56 -15.25
C VAL A 28 -12.86 25.82 -14.37
N GLU A 29 -14.16 26.11 -14.50
CA GLU A 29 -15.22 25.40 -13.77
C GLU A 29 -15.26 23.91 -14.13
N VAL A 30 -15.18 23.57 -15.42
CA VAL A 30 -15.09 22.17 -15.88
C VAL A 30 -13.85 21.48 -15.31
N LEU A 31 -12.68 22.14 -15.34
CA LEU A 31 -11.44 21.60 -14.78
C LEU A 31 -11.54 21.38 -13.26
N GLN A 32 -12.19 22.28 -12.52
CA GLN A 32 -12.42 22.13 -11.09
C GLN A 32 -13.28 20.89 -10.79
N TYR A 33 -14.36 20.69 -11.55
CA TYR A 33 -15.24 19.53 -11.40
C TYR A 33 -14.48 18.21 -11.67
N VAL A 34 -13.71 18.17 -12.76
CA VAL A 34 -12.87 17.02 -13.12
C VAL A 34 -11.88 16.69 -11.99
N ILE A 35 -11.16 17.71 -11.49
CA ILE A 35 -10.19 17.53 -10.39
C ILE A 35 -10.86 17.02 -9.12
N TYR A 36 -12.05 17.53 -8.77
CA TYR A 36 -12.78 17.08 -7.60
C TYR A 36 -13.16 15.59 -7.69
N VAL A 37 -13.70 15.16 -8.84
CA VAL A 37 -14.10 13.76 -9.06
C VAL A 37 -12.88 12.83 -9.03
N PHE A 38 -11.82 13.15 -9.78
CA PHE A 38 -10.62 12.31 -9.82
C PHE A 38 -9.89 12.23 -8.46
N ASN A 39 -9.76 13.34 -7.73
CA ASN A 39 -9.14 13.32 -6.41
C ASN A 39 -10.01 12.61 -5.36
N SER A 40 -11.33 12.63 -5.50
CA SER A 40 -12.21 11.81 -4.65
C SER A 40 -11.98 10.32 -4.87
N ILE A 41 -11.79 9.88 -6.12
CA ILE A 41 -11.43 8.49 -6.45
C ILE A 41 -10.06 8.14 -5.86
N PHE A 42 -9.06 9.03 -5.96
CA PHE A 42 -7.74 8.80 -5.35
C PHE A 42 -7.79 8.69 -3.85
N PHE A 43 -8.59 9.53 -3.20
CA PHE A 43 -8.79 9.46 -1.76
C PHE A 43 -9.35 8.09 -1.35
N LEU A 44 -10.38 7.60 -2.06
CA LEU A 44 -10.97 6.28 -1.79
C LEU A 44 -9.99 5.14 -2.07
N ALA A 45 -9.27 5.18 -3.18
CA ALA A 45 -8.28 4.17 -3.54
C ALA A 45 -7.12 4.12 -2.52
N ALA A 46 -6.59 5.29 -2.14
CA ALA A 46 -5.53 5.39 -1.12
C ALA A 46 -6.03 4.93 0.26
N SER A 47 -7.28 5.24 0.62
CA SER A 47 -7.91 4.74 1.85
C SER A 47 -8.02 3.22 1.84
N GLY A 48 -8.36 2.62 0.69
CA GLY A 48 -8.38 1.15 0.52
C GLY A 48 -7.01 0.52 0.71
N ILE A 49 -5.97 1.08 0.09
CA ILE A 49 -4.58 0.62 0.25
C ILE A 49 -4.14 0.74 1.72
N PHE A 50 -4.45 1.88 2.36
CA PHE A 50 -4.14 2.09 3.77
C PHE A 50 -4.86 1.08 4.67
N ALA A 51 -6.14 0.80 4.41
CA ALA A 51 -6.91 -0.20 5.15
C ALA A 51 -6.34 -1.62 4.99
N VAL A 52 -5.95 -2.01 3.77
CA VAL A 52 -5.29 -3.31 3.52
C VAL A 52 -3.94 -3.37 4.23
N GLY A 53 -3.16 -2.28 4.19
CA GLY A 53 -1.89 -2.18 4.93
C GLY A 53 -2.08 -2.33 6.44
N LEU A 54 -3.11 -1.71 7.01
CA LEU A 54 -3.47 -1.89 8.43
C LEU A 54 -3.94 -3.31 8.72
N TRP A 55 -4.73 -3.92 7.84
CA TRP A 55 -5.16 -5.31 7.99
C TRP A 55 -3.96 -6.25 8.08
N ILE A 56 -3.00 -6.12 7.15
CA ILE A 56 -1.75 -6.90 7.18
C ILE A 56 -0.95 -6.60 8.45
N ARG A 57 -0.93 -5.34 8.93
CA ARG A 57 -0.19 -4.94 10.14
C ARG A 57 -0.78 -5.50 11.43
N PHE A 58 -2.10 -5.63 11.51
CA PHE A 58 -2.79 -6.08 12.72
C PHE A 58 -3.18 -7.57 12.69
N ASP A 59 -2.93 -8.26 11.59
CA ASP A 59 -3.11 -9.69 11.49
C ASP A 59 -2.11 -10.42 12.39
N LYS A 60 -2.62 -11.01 13.48
CA LYS A 60 -1.80 -11.64 14.53
C LYS A 60 -0.95 -12.78 13.99
N ASP A 61 -1.51 -13.54 13.05
CA ASP A 61 -0.82 -14.67 12.42
C ASP A 61 0.40 -14.15 11.66
N THR A 62 0.19 -13.16 10.79
CA THR A 62 1.25 -12.51 10.01
C THR A 62 2.31 -11.87 10.91
N ASP A 63 1.92 -11.16 11.98
CA ASP A 63 2.87 -10.54 12.91
C ASP A 63 3.72 -11.57 13.65
N GLN A 64 3.11 -12.68 14.07
CA GLN A 64 3.83 -13.74 14.77
C GLN A 64 4.86 -14.43 13.84
N PHE A 65 4.51 -14.69 12.58
CA PHE A 65 5.45 -15.29 11.63
C PHE A 65 6.58 -14.33 11.25
N VAL A 66 6.24 -13.09 10.89
CA VAL A 66 7.21 -12.10 10.42
C VAL A 66 8.19 -11.71 11.53
N SER A 67 7.70 -11.51 12.75
CA SER A 67 8.53 -11.22 13.91
C SER A 67 9.32 -12.44 14.37
N GLY A 68 8.71 -13.63 14.35
CA GLY A 68 9.35 -14.88 14.77
C GLY A 68 10.48 -15.35 13.85
N LEU A 69 10.37 -15.06 12.55
CA LEU A 69 11.40 -15.36 11.54
C LEU A 69 12.37 -14.19 11.31
N GLY A 70 12.17 -13.04 11.97
CA GLY A 70 13.06 -11.87 11.83
C GLY A 70 12.97 -11.18 10.46
N MET A 71 11.83 -11.28 9.76
CA MET A 71 11.59 -10.73 8.43
C MET A 71 11.28 -9.22 8.47
N ASN A 72 12.16 -8.44 9.09
CA ASN A 72 11.97 -6.99 9.25
C ASN A 72 11.81 -6.23 7.93
N PHE A 73 12.42 -6.74 6.85
CA PHE A 73 12.31 -6.16 5.50
C PHE A 73 10.85 -6.14 5.00
N TYR A 74 10.05 -7.15 5.32
CA TYR A 74 8.63 -7.22 4.95
C TYR A 74 7.84 -6.07 5.59
N TRP A 75 8.12 -5.78 6.87
CA TRP A 75 7.52 -4.66 7.58
C TRP A 75 7.96 -3.31 7.02
N THR A 76 9.23 -3.17 6.65
CA THR A 76 9.76 -1.94 6.04
C THR A 76 9.03 -1.63 4.73
N GLY A 77 8.91 -2.60 3.82
CA GLY A 77 8.24 -2.39 2.53
C GLY A 77 6.77 -2.01 2.69
N THR A 78 6.03 -2.78 3.49
CA THR A 78 4.60 -2.53 3.74
C THR A 78 4.36 -1.17 4.42
N SER A 79 5.24 -0.77 5.34
CA SER A 79 5.12 0.52 6.04
C SER A 79 5.37 1.72 5.13
N ILE A 80 6.30 1.61 4.16
CA ILE A 80 6.56 2.66 3.18
C ILE A 80 5.33 2.87 2.29
N ILE A 81 4.73 1.79 1.78
CA ILE A 81 3.51 1.89 0.96
C ILE A 81 2.35 2.48 1.76
N MET A 82 2.18 2.06 3.01
CA MET A 82 1.15 2.59 3.92
C MET A 82 1.35 4.10 4.20
N ALA A 83 2.58 4.53 4.47
CA ALA A 83 2.90 5.95 4.65
C ALA A 83 2.65 6.77 3.36
N GLY A 84 3.03 6.22 2.21
CA GLY A 84 2.74 6.79 0.90
C GLY A 84 1.24 6.96 0.66
N ALA A 85 0.43 5.94 0.95
CA ALA A 85 -1.02 5.97 0.82
C ALA A 85 -1.66 7.04 1.73
N ALA A 86 -1.22 7.14 3.00
CA ALA A 86 -1.70 8.18 3.91
C ALA A 86 -1.39 9.61 3.39
N LEU A 87 -0.21 9.81 2.80
CA LEU A 87 0.14 11.08 2.17
C LEU A 87 -0.70 11.34 0.91
N VAL A 88 -1.04 10.32 0.13
CA VAL A 88 -2.01 10.48 -0.98
C VAL A 88 -3.38 10.90 -0.47
N MET A 89 -3.86 10.34 0.64
CA MET A 89 -5.13 10.77 1.25
C MET A 89 -5.10 12.26 1.63
N LEU A 90 -4.03 12.70 2.31
CA LEU A 90 -3.87 14.11 2.70
C LEU A 90 -3.78 15.04 1.50
N THR A 91 -3.03 14.65 0.48
CA THR A 91 -2.86 15.46 -0.75
C THR A 91 -4.12 15.52 -1.59
N SER A 92 -4.92 14.44 -1.62
CA SER A 92 -6.24 14.43 -2.27
C SER A 92 -7.20 15.39 -1.58
N PHE A 93 -7.19 15.45 -0.24
CA PHE A 93 -7.97 16.45 0.49
C PHE A 93 -7.52 17.89 0.18
N MET A 94 -6.21 18.14 0.17
CA MET A 94 -5.65 19.45 -0.22
C MET A 94 -6.00 19.82 -1.65
N ALA A 95 -6.08 18.86 -2.58
CA ALA A 95 -6.49 19.09 -3.96
C ALA A 95 -7.93 19.57 -4.06
N CYS A 96 -8.86 18.94 -3.32
CA CYS A 96 -10.26 19.35 -3.26
C CYS A 96 -10.39 20.77 -2.68
N CYS A 97 -9.68 21.09 -1.59
CA CYS A 97 -9.66 22.45 -1.03
C CYS A 97 -9.04 23.46 -2.02
N GLY A 98 -7.92 23.13 -2.65
CA GLY A 98 -7.24 23.99 -3.61
C GLY A 98 -8.09 24.32 -4.83
N ALA A 99 -8.85 23.33 -5.32
CA ALA A 99 -9.82 23.51 -6.40
C ALA A 99 -10.96 24.45 -5.99
N TYR A 100 -11.48 24.29 -4.77
CA TYR A 100 -12.57 25.13 -4.26
C TYR A 100 -12.14 26.59 -4.02
N PHE A 101 -11.00 26.81 -3.36
CA PHE A 101 -10.55 28.16 -2.97
C PHE A 101 -9.81 28.93 -4.08
N ARG A 102 -9.60 28.34 -5.28
CA ARG A 102 -8.82 28.94 -6.40
C ARG A 102 -7.43 29.46 -5.96
N ASN A 103 -6.84 28.87 -4.92
CA ASN A 103 -5.58 29.35 -4.35
C ASN A 103 -4.38 28.71 -5.08
N THR A 104 -3.62 29.54 -5.80
CA THR A 104 -2.44 29.11 -6.56
C THR A 104 -1.37 28.45 -5.69
N CYS A 105 -1.19 28.90 -4.43
CA CYS A 105 -0.21 28.30 -3.53
C CYS A 105 -0.62 26.88 -3.14
N MET A 106 -1.89 26.63 -2.87
CA MET A 106 -2.38 25.27 -2.57
C MET A 106 -2.20 24.32 -3.74
N ILE A 107 -2.42 24.79 -4.97
CA ILE A 107 -2.25 23.99 -6.19
C ILE A 107 -0.76 23.69 -6.45
N LEU A 108 0.14 24.63 -6.15
CA LEU A 108 1.58 24.40 -6.19
C LEU A 108 2.03 23.35 -5.17
N ILE A 109 1.52 23.43 -3.93
CA ILE A 109 1.80 22.45 -2.87
C ILE A 109 1.27 21.07 -3.28
N TYR A 110 0.03 20.99 -3.76
CA TYR A 110 -0.54 19.76 -4.29
C TYR A 110 0.36 19.13 -5.35
N LYS A 111 0.74 19.89 -6.38
CA LYS A 111 1.62 19.41 -7.45
C LYS A 111 2.95 18.88 -6.91
N ALA A 112 3.58 19.59 -5.98
CA ALA A 112 4.85 19.17 -5.38
C ALA A 112 4.69 17.87 -4.58
N MET A 113 3.65 17.79 -3.75
CA MET A 113 3.38 16.62 -2.93
C MET A 113 3.01 15.38 -3.76
N THR A 114 2.27 15.54 -4.87
CA THR A 114 1.97 14.43 -5.79
C THR A 114 3.23 13.78 -6.36
N VAL A 115 4.26 14.58 -6.69
CA VAL A 115 5.57 14.05 -7.13
C VAL A 115 6.25 13.27 -6.02
N VAL A 116 6.21 13.77 -4.79
CA VAL A 116 6.81 13.08 -3.63
C VAL A 116 6.10 11.75 -3.36
N THR A 117 4.76 11.72 -3.36
CA THR A 117 3.99 10.49 -3.17
C THR A 117 4.20 9.49 -4.29
N PHE A 118 4.39 9.95 -5.53
CA PHE A 118 4.70 9.09 -6.67
C PHE A 118 6.03 8.36 -6.46
N ILE A 119 7.07 9.08 -6.07
CA ILE A 119 8.40 8.50 -5.79
C ILE A 119 8.32 7.50 -4.63
N MET A 120 7.59 7.84 -3.55
CA MET A 120 7.44 6.93 -2.41
C MET A 120 6.68 5.65 -2.76
N LEU A 121 5.57 5.73 -3.49
CA LEU A 121 4.79 4.55 -3.88
C LEU A 121 5.53 3.69 -4.89
N LEU A 122 6.19 4.31 -5.87
CA LEU A 122 7.01 3.58 -6.85
C LEU A 122 8.23 2.93 -6.19
N GLY A 123 8.90 3.65 -5.28
CA GLY A 123 10.03 3.14 -4.51
C GLY A 123 9.61 2.01 -3.56
N GLY A 124 8.49 2.17 -2.86
CA GLY A 124 7.93 1.14 -1.98
C GLY A 124 7.49 -0.11 -2.74
N ALA A 125 6.77 0.05 -3.86
CA ALA A 125 6.37 -1.07 -4.71
C ALA A 125 7.60 -1.79 -5.31
N SER A 126 8.58 -1.03 -5.82
CA SER A 126 9.84 -1.61 -6.32
C SER A 126 10.60 -2.37 -5.23
N TYR A 127 10.66 -1.81 -4.00
CA TYR A 127 11.33 -2.46 -2.86
C TYR A 127 10.66 -3.79 -2.49
N VAL A 128 9.32 -3.80 -2.40
CA VAL A 128 8.55 -5.02 -2.11
C VAL A 128 8.71 -6.05 -3.22
N LEU A 129 8.69 -5.63 -4.49
CA LEU A 129 8.85 -6.53 -5.64
C LEU A 129 10.27 -7.12 -5.74
N ASP A 130 11.31 -6.32 -5.53
CA ASP A 130 12.70 -6.80 -5.52
C ASP A 130 12.92 -7.86 -4.43
N HIS A 131 12.19 -7.72 -3.32
CA HIS A 131 12.18 -8.65 -2.19
C HIS A 131 11.02 -9.67 -2.24
N GLY A 132 10.27 -9.79 -3.34
CA GLY A 132 9.00 -10.54 -3.34
C GLY A 132 8.69 -11.27 -4.63
N LEU A 133 9.70 -11.53 -5.47
CA LEU A 133 9.53 -12.30 -6.69
C LEU A 133 10.32 -13.60 -6.59
N GLU A 134 9.61 -14.71 -6.76
CA GLU A 134 10.16 -16.05 -6.95
C GLU A 134 11.46 -16.04 -7.76
N GLY A 135 12.55 -16.48 -7.14
CA GLY A 135 13.88 -16.59 -7.75
C GLY A 135 14.94 -15.63 -7.22
N SER A 136 14.61 -14.71 -6.30
CA SER A 136 15.59 -13.84 -5.62
C SER A 136 15.86 -14.27 -4.17
N LYS A 137 16.94 -13.72 -3.59
CA LYS A 137 17.70 -14.17 -2.38
C LYS A 137 16.91 -14.52 -1.12
N ILE A 138 15.61 -14.23 -1.07
CA ILE A 138 14.74 -14.48 0.09
C ILE A 138 14.38 -15.94 0.23
N TYR A 139 14.15 -16.69 -0.86
CA TYR A 139 13.88 -18.12 -0.76
C TYR A 139 14.99 -18.89 -0.02
N PRO A 140 16.27 -18.84 -0.44
CA PRO A 140 17.33 -19.54 0.28
C PRO A 140 17.59 -18.97 1.69
N TRP A 141 17.39 -17.65 1.88
CA TRP A 141 17.48 -17.04 3.21
C TRP A 141 16.39 -17.56 4.16
N LEU A 142 15.18 -17.75 3.64
CA LEU A 142 14.03 -18.25 4.39
C LEU A 142 14.20 -19.74 4.73
N GLN A 143 14.66 -20.55 3.76
CA GLN A 143 15.04 -21.95 4.01
C GLN A 143 16.06 -22.05 5.14
N GLU A 144 17.14 -21.27 5.07
CA GLU A 144 18.18 -21.28 6.09
C GLU A 144 17.69 -20.73 7.43
N THR A 145 16.83 -19.71 7.43
CA THR A 145 16.24 -19.16 8.65
C THR A 145 15.37 -20.18 9.35
N ILE A 146 14.48 -20.85 8.63
CA ILE A 146 13.62 -21.91 9.19
C ILE A 146 14.48 -23.08 9.67
N ARG A 147 15.48 -23.51 8.89
CA ARG A 147 16.41 -24.57 9.31
C ARG A 147 17.15 -24.20 10.59
N ASN A 148 17.60 -22.95 10.75
CA ASN A 148 18.25 -22.48 11.97
C ASN A 148 17.30 -22.48 13.18
N GLN A 149 16.00 -22.22 12.98
CA GLN A 149 15.00 -22.38 14.04
C GLN A 149 14.84 -23.87 14.42
N ILE A 150 14.84 -24.78 13.44
CA ILE A 150 14.81 -26.23 13.67
C ILE A 150 16.05 -26.71 14.46
N HIS A 151 17.24 -26.21 14.14
CA HIS A 151 18.45 -26.52 14.91
C HIS A 151 18.35 -26.13 16.39
N ARG A 152 17.56 -25.09 16.71
CA ARG A 152 17.34 -24.61 18.08
C ARG A 152 16.06 -25.18 18.70
N TYR A 153 15.32 -26.00 17.99
CA TYR A 153 14.00 -26.51 18.37
C TYR A 153 13.98 -27.19 19.74
N GLN A 154 15.05 -27.90 20.12
CA GLN A 154 15.13 -28.56 21.44
C GLN A 154 15.34 -27.58 22.62
N TRP A 155 16.06 -26.49 22.40
CA TRP A 155 16.62 -25.65 23.47
C TRP A 155 15.97 -24.27 23.57
N ASP A 156 15.34 -23.81 22.49
CA ASP A 156 14.68 -22.52 22.39
C ASP A 156 13.17 -22.71 22.19
N VAL A 157 12.41 -22.34 23.22
CA VAL A 157 10.94 -22.44 23.24
C VAL A 157 10.31 -21.49 22.21
N ALA A 158 10.93 -20.34 21.95
CA ALA A 158 10.43 -19.40 20.94
C ALA A 158 10.66 -19.95 19.54
N ALA A 159 11.84 -20.52 19.27
CA ALA A 159 12.14 -21.17 18.00
C ALA A 159 11.18 -22.34 17.70
N ARG A 160 10.98 -23.21 18.69
CA ARG A 160 10.01 -24.32 18.62
C ARG A 160 8.62 -23.81 18.27
N ARG A 161 8.11 -22.84 19.05
CA ARG A 161 6.77 -22.27 18.86
C ARG A 161 6.59 -21.64 17.48
N ASN A 162 7.60 -20.95 16.96
CA ASN A 162 7.53 -20.31 15.65
C ASN A 162 7.45 -21.34 14.52
N VAL A 163 8.25 -22.41 14.60
CA VAL A 163 8.23 -23.49 13.60
C VAL A 163 6.94 -24.29 13.68
N ASP A 164 6.47 -24.64 14.88
CA ASP A 164 5.23 -25.39 15.09
C ASP A 164 4.01 -24.69 14.50
N ILE A 165 3.86 -23.40 14.82
CA ILE A 165 2.72 -22.61 14.35
C ILE A 165 2.83 -22.37 12.84
N LEU A 166 4.04 -22.22 12.31
CA LEU A 166 4.25 -22.10 10.85
C LEU A 166 3.82 -23.37 10.13
N GLN A 167 4.28 -24.54 10.60
CA GLN A 167 3.99 -25.84 9.99
C GLN A 167 2.51 -26.19 10.07
N GLU A 168 1.87 -25.95 11.21
CA GLU A 168 0.45 -26.21 11.40
C GLU A 168 -0.45 -25.27 10.58
N TYR A 169 -0.08 -23.98 10.48
CA TYR A 169 -0.89 -22.98 9.76
C TYR A 169 -0.74 -23.06 8.25
N ILE A 170 0.49 -23.25 7.75
CA ILE A 170 0.80 -23.26 6.32
C ILE A 170 0.66 -24.67 5.72
N GLY A 171 0.82 -25.71 6.53
CA GLY A 171 0.75 -27.10 6.06
C GLY A 171 2.02 -27.51 5.30
N CYS A 172 3.18 -27.32 5.92
CA CYS A 172 4.49 -27.58 5.33
C CYS A 172 5.40 -28.29 6.33
N CYS A 173 6.55 -28.81 5.89
CA CYS A 173 7.53 -29.38 6.81
C CYS A 173 8.99 -29.10 6.45
N GLY A 174 9.76 -28.74 7.49
CA GLY A 174 11.18 -28.43 7.37
C GLY A 174 11.48 -27.08 6.70
N GLY A 175 12.75 -26.70 6.66
CA GLY A 175 13.21 -25.51 5.94
C GLY A 175 13.37 -25.82 4.45
N TYR A 176 14.14 -26.86 4.13
CA TYR A 176 14.31 -27.42 2.78
C TYR A 176 13.42 -28.63 2.56
N SER A 177 13.32 -29.50 3.56
CA SER A 177 12.50 -30.71 3.57
C SER A 177 12.36 -31.23 4.99
N SER A 178 11.47 -32.18 5.23
CA SER A 178 11.35 -32.84 6.52
C SER A 178 12.65 -33.51 7.01
N GLY A 179 13.53 -33.93 6.09
CA GLY A 179 14.86 -34.45 6.41
C GLY A 179 15.77 -33.51 7.21
N ASP A 180 15.41 -32.21 7.33
CA ASP A 180 16.08 -31.27 8.25
C ASP A 180 15.99 -31.72 9.72
N TYR A 181 14.93 -32.45 10.11
CA TYR A 181 14.78 -33.04 11.44
C TYR A 181 15.65 -34.28 11.62
N ASP A 182 15.69 -35.14 10.60
CA ASP A 182 16.52 -36.35 10.59
C ASP A 182 18.02 -36.01 10.69
N ALA A 183 18.46 -34.94 10.01
CA ALA A 183 19.83 -34.46 10.01
C ALA A 183 20.36 -34.09 11.40
N ILE A 184 19.46 -33.76 12.34
CA ILE A 184 19.78 -33.44 13.73
C ILE A 184 19.31 -34.51 14.72
N HIS A 185 18.92 -35.70 14.22
CA HIS A 185 18.39 -36.81 15.01
C HIS A 185 17.20 -36.43 15.89
N LEU A 186 16.33 -35.56 15.37
CA LEU A 186 15.13 -35.11 16.05
C LEU A 186 13.91 -35.83 15.45
N PRO A 187 12.98 -36.34 16.27
CA PRO A 187 11.74 -36.89 15.72
C PRO A 187 10.92 -35.77 15.06
N HIS A 188 10.26 -36.11 13.95
CA HIS A 188 9.33 -35.21 13.29
C HIS A 188 8.20 -34.82 14.25
N PRO A 189 7.90 -33.52 14.40
CA PRO A 189 6.83 -33.07 15.28
C PRO A 189 5.46 -33.36 14.66
N ASP A 190 4.42 -33.47 15.50
CA ASP A 190 3.04 -33.71 15.02
C ASP A 190 2.54 -32.58 14.10
N THR A 191 3.10 -31.37 14.22
CA THR A 191 2.84 -30.19 13.38
C THR A 191 3.31 -30.35 11.92
N CYS A 192 4.26 -31.24 11.66
CA CYS A 192 4.73 -31.63 10.32
C CYS A 192 3.79 -32.62 9.62
N ARG A 193 2.64 -32.94 10.23
CA ARG A 193 1.67 -33.92 9.73
C ARG A 193 0.30 -33.29 9.53
N ASN A 194 -0.39 -33.73 8.48
CA ASN A 194 -1.76 -33.34 8.25
C ASN A 194 -2.68 -34.07 9.26
N GLN A 195 -3.43 -33.31 10.05
CA GLN A 195 -4.30 -33.84 11.12
C GLN A 195 -5.43 -34.74 10.61
N ILE A 196 -5.81 -34.62 9.32
CA ILE A 196 -6.90 -35.39 8.72
C ILE A 196 -6.38 -36.69 8.12
N THR A 197 -5.32 -36.62 7.30
CA THR A 197 -4.80 -37.78 6.57
C THR A 197 -3.75 -38.55 7.36
N GLY A 198 -3.12 -37.92 8.35
CA GLY A 198 -1.98 -38.48 9.07
C GLY A 198 -0.72 -38.60 8.20
N ASN A 199 -0.71 -38.01 6.99
CA ASN A 199 0.46 -37.99 6.13
C ASN A 199 1.35 -36.79 6.44
N GLU A 200 2.65 -36.97 6.27
CA GLU A 200 3.65 -35.92 6.40
C GLU A 200 3.55 -34.93 5.23
N TYR A 201 3.79 -33.65 5.50
CA TYR A 201 3.85 -32.64 4.44
C TYR A 201 5.12 -32.82 3.60
N GLY A 202 4.96 -32.95 2.28
CA GLY A 202 6.09 -33.08 1.35
C GLY A 202 6.72 -31.75 0.96
N ASP A 203 5.98 -30.64 1.12
CA ASP A 203 6.40 -29.31 0.66
C ASP A 203 7.26 -28.59 1.70
N SER A 204 8.26 -27.86 1.21
CA SER A 204 9.15 -27.06 2.05
C SER A 204 8.43 -25.85 2.63
N CYS A 205 8.64 -25.53 3.91
CA CYS A 205 7.98 -24.36 4.50
C CYS A 205 8.39 -23.05 3.86
N ALA A 206 9.62 -22.95 3.35
CA ALA A 206 10.07 -21.75 2.68
C ALA A 206 9.27 -21.46 1.39
N GLU A 207 8.90 -22.50 0.63
CA GLU A 207 8.16 -22.37 -0.62
C GLU A 207 6.71 -21.97 -0.39
N VAL A 208 5.98 -22.75 0.43
CA VAL A 208 4.55 -22.47 0.65
C VAL A 208 4.38 -21.12 1.37
N PHE A 209 5.28 -20.80 2.29
CA PHE A 209 5.23 -19.53 3.01
C PHE A 209 5.63 -18.33 2.15
N SER A 210 6.56 -18.48 1.18
CA SER A 210 6.86 -17.39 0.25
C SER A 210 5.64 -17.06 -0.60
N TRP A 211 4.96 -18.07 -1.16
CA TRP A 211 3.70 -17.89 -1.89
C TRP A 211 2.63 -17.19 -1.06
N TYR A 212 2.49 -17.56 0.22
CA TYR A 212 1.55 -16.92 1.14
C TYR A 212 1.81 -15.41 1.32
N LEU A 213 3.08 -15.02 1.50
CA LEU A 213 3.48 -13.62 1.65
C LEU A 213 3.40 -12.85 0.34
N GLU A 214 3.74 -13.47 -0.78
CA GLU A 214 3.69 -12.87 -2.11
C GLU A 214 2.27 -12.54 -2.53
N VAL A 215 1.29 -13.42 -2.26
CA VAL A 215 -0.10 -13.10 -2.56
C VAL A 215 -0.55 -11.88 -1.76
N ARG A 216 -0.32 -11.85 -0.44
CA ARG A 216 -0.74 -10.74 0.43
C ARG A 216 -0.04 -9.42 0.10
N SER A 217 1.27 -9.45 -0.14
CA SER A 217 2.05 -8.27 -0.51
C SER A 217 1.88 -7.87 -1.99
N GLY A 218 1.46 -8.81 -2.84
CA GLY A 218 1.13 -8.60 -4.24
C GLY A 218 -0.12 -7.74 -4.41
N TRP A 219 -1.17 -7.96 -3.61
CA TRP A 219 -2.37 -7.12 -3.62
C TRP A 219 -2.03 -5.64 -3.31
N ILE A 220 -1.28 -5.38 -2.24
CA ILE A 220 -0.93 -4.01 -1.85
C ILE A 220 -0.02 -3.34 -2.88
N SER A 221 0.95 -4.08 -3.44
CA SER A 221 1.87 -3.57 -4.46
C SER A 221 1.17 -3.31 -5.79
N GLY A 222 0.26 -4.19 -6.23
CA GLY A 222 -0.52 -4.02 -7.44
C GLY A 222 -1.46 -2.81 -7.37
N LEU A 223 -2.13 -2.60 -6.22
CA LEU A 223 -2.94 -1.41 -6.00
C LEU A 223 -2.09 -0.13 -5.97
N ALA A 224 -0.91 -0.16 -5.33
CA ALA A 224 0.01 0.96 -5.31
C ALA A 224 0.52 1.35 -6.72
N LEU A 225 0.90 0.36 -7.54
CA LEU A 225 1.33 0.60 -8.93
C LEU A 225 0.20 1.15 -9.79
N SER A 226 -1.02 0.65 -9.62
CA SER A 226 -2.21 1.17 -10.29
C SER A 226 -2.45 2.64 -9.92
N LEU A 227 -2.26 2.99 -8.64
CA LEU A 227 -2.36 4.37 -8.17
C LEU A 227 -1.23 5.26 -8.75
N CYS A 228 0.00 4.75 -8.86
CA CYS A 228 1.11 5.46 -9.51
C CYS A 228 0.79 5.79 -10.96
N PHE A 229 0.23 4.84 -11.72
CA PHE A 229 -0.18 5.07 -13.10
C PHE A 229 -1.21 6.20 -13.20
N LEU A 230 -2.21 6.20 -12.30
CA LEU A 230 -3.22 7.25 -12.28
C LEU A 230 -2.66 8.61 -11.83
N GLN A 231 -1.65 8.64 -10.96
CA GLN A 231 -0.97 9.88 -10.57
C GLN A 231 -0.28 10.57 -11.75
N CYS A 232 0.20 9.83 -12.75
CA CYS A 232 0.76 10.44 -13.96
C CYS A 232 -0.26 11.35 -14.66
N PHE A 233 -1.52 10.90 -14.80
CA PHE A 233 -2.59 11.73 -15.35
C PHE A 233 -2.90 12.93 -14.44
N SER A 234 -2.90 12.71 -13.13
CA SER A 234 -3.10 13.76 -12.14
C SER A 234 -2.07 14.89 -12.25
N MET A 235 -0.80 14.55 -12.51
CA MET A 235 0.26 15.54 -12.71
C MET A 235 0.02 16.41 -13.95
N VAL A 236 -0.46 15.80 -15.05
CA VAL A 236 -0.82 16.53 -16.27
C VAL A 236 -1.96 17.50 -16.00
N PHE A 237 -3.03 17.04 -15.34
CA PHE A 237 -4.17 17.89 -14.99
C PHE A 237 -3.78 19.02 -14.04
N ALA A 238 -2.95 18.75 -13.02
CA ALA A 238 -2.42 19.77 -12.11
C ALA A 238 -1.63 20.85 -12.85
N PHE A 239 -0.84 20.47 -13.85
CA PHE A 239 -0.08 21.39 -14.68
C PHE A 239 -0.97 22.27 -15.55
N CYS A 240 -1.97 21.67 -16.21
CA CYS A 240 -2.96 22.40 -17.01
C CYS A 240 -3.73 23.41 -16.17
N MET A 241 -4.20 23.00 -14.98
CA MET A 241 -4.92 23.88 -14.06
C MET A 241 -4.04 25.03 -13.56
N TYR A 242 -2.77 24.76 -13.23
CA TYR A 242 -1.83 25.79 -12.80
C TYR A 242 -1.61 26.85 -13.90
N ARG A 243 -1.48 26.42 -15.16
CA ARG A 243 -1.37 27.36 -16.30
C ARG A 243 -2.65 28.18 -16.48
N GLY A 244 -3.81 27.53 -16.47
CA GLY A 244 -5.10 28.22 -16.60
C GLY A 244 -5.31 29.29 -15.53
N LEU A 245 -5.00 28.99 -14.27
CA LEU A 245 -5.11 29.96 -13.17
C LEU A 245 -4.08 31.09 -13.25
N LYS A 246 -2.87 30.80 -13.76
CA LYS A 246 -1.84 31.82 -13.93
C LYS A 246 -2.22 32.81 -15.04
N ASP A 247 -2.79 32.31 -16.13
CA ASP A 247 -3.24 33.15 -17.24
C ASP A 247 -4.44 34.02 -16.84
N MET A 248 -5.32 33.53 -15.95
CA MET A 248 -6.41 34.34 -15.37
C MET A 248 -5.95 35.49 -14.47
N ARG A 249 -4.72 35.44 -13.92
CA ARG A 249 -4.17 36.49 -13.04
C ARG A 249 -3.43 37.57 -13.81
N LYS A 250 -3.05 37.33 -15.08
CA LYS A 250 -2.43 38.33 -15.96
C LYS A 250 -3.49 39.21 -16.60
#